data_AF-A0A9P5RS39-F1
#
_entry.id   AF-A0A9P5RS39-F1
#
_cell.length_a   1.000
_cell.length_b   1.000
_cell.length_c   1.000
_cell.angle_alpha   90.00
_cell.angle_beta   90.00
_cell.angle_gamma   90.00
#
_symmetry.space_group_name_H-M   'P 1'
#
loop_
_entity.id
_entity.type
_entity.pdbx_description
1 polymer ?
#
loop_
_entity_poly.entity_id
_entity_poly.type
_entity_poly.pdbx_seq_one_letter_code
_entity_poly.pdbx_strand_id
1 'polypeptide(L)'
;MNKTSAFLLLSALCVQAVLAVICAEIRDNTGLKAARLCAATDKNGPSDRICYCVKNTQTGSISIPRGSNTRLFSSSDCTGNFQAVNEASLIENTQWVNSISIGKAGISSRGPDGCSKLY
;
A
#
# COMPACT_ATOMS: atom_id res chain seq x y z
N MET A 1 22.52 -27.44 54.50
CA MET A 1 22.77 -26.77 53.21
C MET A 1 22.34 -27.72 52.10
N ASN A 2 21.24 -27.46 51.40
CA ASN A 2 20.92 -28.06 50.10
C ASN A 2 20.07 -27.05 49.34
N LYS A 3 20.65 -26.46 48.31
CA LYS A 3 20.05 -25.42 47.47
C LYS A 3 19.24 -26.12 46.36
N THR A 4 17.92 -26.05 46.43
CA THR A 4 17.03 -26.49 45.36
C THR A 4 16.90 -25.42 44.29
N SER A 5 17.32 -25.79 43.09
CA SER A 5 16.65 -25.62 41.80
C SER A 5 15.87 -24.33 41.53
N ALA A 6 16.40 -23.51 40.62
CA ALA A 6 15.61 -22.72 39.67
C ALA A 6 16.45 -22.38 38.42
N PHE A 7 17.06 -23.39 37.81
CA PHE A 7 17.32 -23.35 36.38
C PHE A 7 16.00 -23.69 35.71
N LEU A 8 15.36 -22.77 34.99
CA LEU A 8 14.49 -23.03 33.83
C LEU A 8 13.95 -21.69 33.28
N LEU A 9 14.33 -21.44 32.03
CA LEU A 9 13.54 -20.77 30.99
C LEU A 9 13.32 -19.24 31.11
N LEU A 10 14.38 -18.48 30.82
CA LEU A 10 14.20 -17.19 30.13
C LEU A 10 14.06 -17.45 28.61
N SER A 11 12.91 -18.00 28.20
CA SER A 11 12.46 -17.94 26.81
C SER A 11 11.95 -16.53 26.53
N ALA A 12 12.85 -15.58 26.35
CA ALA A 12 12.50 -14.25 25.88
C ALA A 12 11.94 -14.39 24.46
N LEU A 13 10.64 -14.13 24.33
CA LEU A 13 9.91 -14.07 23.07
C LEU A 13 10.70 -13.22 22.06
N CYS A 14 11.21 -13.84 21.00
CA CYS A 14 11.46 -13.11 19.76
C CYS A 14 10.09 -12.63 19.26
N VAL A 15 9.68 -11.43 19.65
CA VAL A 15 8.55 -10.74 19.04
C VAL A 15 8.99 -10.42 17.61
N GLN A 16 8.70 -11.35 16.70
CA GLN A 16 8.81 -11.10 15.29
C GLN A 16 7.72 -10.08 14.96
N ALA A 17 8.11 -8.81 14.84
CA ALA A 17 7.26 -7.81 14.23
C ALA A 17 7.10 -8.21 12.76
N VAL A 18 6.06 -9.00 12.47
CA VAL A 18 5.66 -9.31 11.10
C VAL A 18 5.17 -7.98 10.50
N LEU A 19 6.01 -7.36 9.67
CA LEU A 19 5.60 -6.24 8.85
C LEU A 19 4.50 -6.73 7.90
N ALA A 20 3.26 -6.37 8.20
CA ALA A 20 2.15 -6.60 7.30
C ALA A 20 2.23 -5.57 6.16
N VAL A 21 1.79 -5.96 4.96
CA VAL A 21 1.82 -5.09 3.79
C VAL A 21 0.45 -5.10 3.14
N ILE A 22 -0.10 -3.93 2.83
CA ILE A 22 -1.30 -3.79 2.02
C ILE A 22 -0.90 -3.46 0.59
N CYS A 23 -1.41 -4.22 -0.38
CA CYS A 23 -1.06 -4.02 -1.78
C CYS A 23 -2.30 -3.85 -2.66
N ALA A 24 -2.36 -2.74 -3.40
CA ALA A 24 -3.25 -2.62 -4.55
C ALA A 24 -2.66 -3.36 -5.75
N GLU A 25 -3.54 -3.96 -6.56
CA GLU A 25 -3.15 -4.58 -7.82
C GLU A 25 -3.79 -3.84 -8.99
N ILE A 26 -3.00 -3.61 -10.04
CA ILE A 26 -3.45 -2.98 -11.28
C ILE A 26 -3.47 -4.04 -12.36
N ARG A 27 -4.58 -4.12 -13.10
CA ARG A 27 -4.68 -4.92 -14.32
C ARG A 27 -4.83 -4.01 -15.53
N ASP A 28 -4.26 -4.42 -16.64
CA ASP A 28 -4.43 -3.73 -17.91
C ASP A 28 -5.80 -4.04 -18.55
N ASN A 29 -6.05 -3.51 -19.75
CA ASN A 29 -7.31 -3.70 -20.45
C ASN A 29 -7.57 -5.16 -20.89
N THR A 30 -6.54 -6.01 -20.89
CA THR A 30 -6.65 -7.45 -21.18
C THR A 30 -6.93 -8.27 -19.92
N GLY A 31 -6.92 -7.63 -18.74
CA GLY A 31 -7.06 -8.28 -17.45
C GLY A 31 -5.77 -8.86 -16.88
N LEU A 32 -4.63 -8.67 -17.56
CA LEU A 32 -3.32 -9.11 -17.09
C LEU A 32 -2.78 -8.14 -16.04
N LYS A 33 -2.02 -8.67 -15.08
CA LYS A 33 -1.43 -7.88 -14.00
C LYS A 33 -0.36 -6.94 -14.55
N ALA A 34 -0.60 -5.63 -14.42
CA ALA A 34 0.30 -4.58 -14.87
C ALA A 34 1.22 -4.07 -13.75
N ALA A 35 0.72 -3.98 -12.51
CA ALA A 35 1.51 -3.51 -11.36
C ALA A 35 0.97 -4.03 -10.03
N ARG A 36 1.83 -3.97 -9.00
CA ARG A 36 1.48 -4.21 -7.59
C ARG A 36 2.07 -3.09 -6.74
N LEU A 37 1.23 -2.33 -6.06
CA LEU A 37 1.62 -1.14 -5.29
C LEU A 37 1.37 -1.39 -3.81
N CYS A 38 2.38 -1.24 -2.96
CA CYS A 38 2.33 -1.76 -1.60
C CYS A 38 2.77 -0.74 -0.56
N ALA A 39 1.95 -0.52 0.48
CA ALA A 39 2.33 0.26 1.64
C ALA A 39 2.62 -0.66 2.84
N ALA A 40 3.71 -0.39 3.55
CA ALA A 40 4.03 -1.06 4.80
C ALA A 40 2.99 -0.70 5.88
N THR A 41 2.67 -1.66 6.73
CA THR A 41 1.76 -1.49 7.86
C THR A 41 2.36 -2.08 9.13
N ASP A 42 2.06 -1.46 10.26
CA ASP A 42 2.35 -1.96 11.58
C ASP A 42 1.04 -2.40 12.30
N LYS A 43 1.14 -2.72 13.59
CA LYS A 43 0.00 -3.13 14.43
C LYS A 43 -1.17 -2.13 14.47
N ASN A 44 -0.94 -0.87 14.09
CA ASN A 44 -1.91 0.21 14.07
C ASN A 44 -2.30 0.60 12.63
N GLY A 45 -1.87 -0.15 11.61
CA GLY A 45 -2.10 0.15 10.19
C GLY A 45 -0.91 0.83 9.52
N PRO A 46 -1.10 1.49 8.37
CA PRO A 46 -0.01 2.19 7.69
C PRO A 46 0.49 3.37 8.54
N SER A 47 1.80 3.49 8.74
CA SER A 47 2.40 4.68 9.38
C SER A 47 2.49 5.86 8.40
N ASP A 48 2.72 5.52 7.13
CA ASP A 48 3.01 6.45 6.05
C ASP A 48 1.91 6.39 4.99
N ARG A 49 1.94 7.37 4.08
CA ARG A 49 1.17 7.35 2.84
C ARG A 49 2.14 7.50 1.69
N ILE A 50 2.11 6.57 0.74
CA ILE A 50 2.99 6.57 -0.42
C ILE A 50 2.17 6.94 -1.64
N CYS A 51 2.66 7.87 -2.44
CA CYS A 51 2.15 8.18 -3.77
C CYS A 51 2.88 7.34 -4.81
N TYR A 52 2.14 6.70 -5.71
CA TYR A 52 2.67 5.96 -6.85
C TYR A 52 2.19 6.61 -8.13
N CYS A 53 3.12 6.96 -9.02
CA CYS A 53 2.73 7.40 -10.35
C CYS A 53 2.57 6.20 -11.31
N VAL A 54 1.43 6.16 -12.00
CA VAL A 54 1.03 5.07 -12.91
C VAL A 54 0.60 5.59 -14.28
N LYS A 55 0.85 6.87 -14.58
CA LYS A 55 0.50 7.52 -15.86
C LYS A 55 0.98 6.76 -17.12
N ASN A 56 2.11 6.07 -17.02
CA ASN A 56 2.69 5.29 -18.12
C ASN A 56 2.27 3.80 -18.09
N THR A 57 1.32 3.44 -17.23
CA THR A 57 0.76 2.10 -17.09
C THR A 57 -0.65 2.11 -17.66
N GLN A 58 -1.00 1.11 -18.47
CA GLN A 58 -2.38 0.93 -18.90
C GLN A 58 -3.21 0.40 -17.72
N THR A 59 -4.04 1.24 -17.12
CA THR A 59 -4.86 0.93 -15.93
C THR A 59 -6.29 0.54 -16.33
N GLY A 60 -6.51 -0.72 -16.68
CA GLY A 60 -7.86 -1.24 -16.97
C GLY A 60 -8.73 -1.33 -15.72
N SER A 61 -8.21 -1.97 -14.67
CA SER A 61 -8.87 -2.06 -13.37
C SER A 61 -7.88 -2.04 -12.20
N ILE A 62 -8.39 -1.64 -11.03
CA ILE A 62 -7.62 -1.53 -9.78
C ILE A 62 -8.34 -2.31 -8.68
N SER A 63 -7.66 -3.28 -8.09
CA SER A 63 -8.11 -4.02 -6.90
C SER A 63 -7.46 -3.44 -5.64
N ILE A 64 -8.28 -3.00 -4.69
CA ILE A 64 -7.85 -2.39 -3.42
C ILE A 64 -8.13 -3.38 -2.27
N PRO A 65 -7.14 -3.73 -1.44
CA PRO A 65 -7.33 -4.67 -0.35
C PRO A 65 -8.12 -4.03 0.81
N ARG A 66 -8.67 -4.88 1.67
CA ARG A 66 -9.33 -4.45 2.90
C ARG A 66 -8.37 -3.68 3.82
N GLY A 67 -8.87 -2.69 4.53
CA GLY A 67 -8.07 -1.83 5.42
C GLY A 67 -7.13 -0.84 4.71
N SER A 68 -7.18 -0.77 3.37
CA SER A 68 -6.45 0.26 2.62
C SER A 68 -7.24 1.56 2.58
N ASN A 69 -6.56 2.68 2.87
CA ASN A 69 -7.08 4.01 2.57
C ASN A 69 -6.42 4.53 1.30
N THR A 70 -7.06 4.25 0.17
CA THR A 70 -6.55 4.56 -1.16
C THR A 70 -7.19 5.82 -1.72
N ARG A 71 -6.40 6.64 -2.42
CA ARG A 71 -6.89 7.75 -3.24
C ARG A 71 -6.39 7.61 -4.66
N LEU A 72 -7.28 7.80 -5.63
CA LEU A 72 -6.98 7.76 -7.05
C LEU A 72 -7.02 9.18 -7.63
N PHE A 73 -6.04 9.52 -8.44
CA PHE A 73 -5.87 10.87 -8.98
C PHE A 73 -5.72 10.82 -10.50
N SER A 74 -6.26 11.84 -11.16
CA SER A 74 -5.96 12.12 -12.57
C SER A 74 -4.64 12.90 -12.74
N SER A 75 -4.07 13.46 -11.67
CA SER A 75 -2.69 13.97 -11.70
C SER A 75 -1.68 12.83 -11.57
N SER A 76 -0.42 13.08 -11.94
CA SER A 76 0.68 12.10 -11.86
C SER A 76 1.47 12.15 -10.55
N ASP A 77 1.11 13.04 -9.63
CA ASP A 77 1.88 13.38 -8.43
C ASP A 77 1.05 13.33 -7.13
N CYS A 78 -0.13 12.71 -7.17
CA CYS A 78 -1.08 12.63 -6.06
C CYS A 78 -1.50 13.99 -5.48
N THR A 79 -1.65 15.00 -6.34
CA THR A 79 -2.15 16.33 -5.99
C THR A 79 -3.53 16.59 -6.62
N GLY A 80 -4.22 17.62 -6.12
CA GLY A 80 -5.54 18.01 -6.62
C GLY A 80 -6.67 17.09 -6.15
N ASN A 81 -7.75 17.06 -6.94
CA ASN A 81 -8.94 16.29 -6.63
C ASN A 81 -8.68 14.78 -6.75
N PHE A 82 -9.30 14.01 -5.86
CA PHE A 82 -9.15 12.56 -5.83
C PHE A 82 -10.47 11.86 -5.61
N GLN A 83 -10.54 10.63 -6.11
CA GLN A 83 -11.54 9.66 -5.67
C GLN A 83 -11.00 8.90 -4.46
N ALA A 84 -11.68 9.02 -3.33
CA ALA A 84 -11.41 8.17 -2.17
C ALA A 84 -12.00 6.78 -2.39
N VAL A 85 -11.22 5.75 -2.16
CA VAL A 85 -11.65 4.36 -2.26
C VAL A 85 -11.58 3.74 -0.87
N ASN A 86 -12.75 3.42 -0.34
CA ASN A 86 -12.89 2.88 0.99
C ASN A 86 -12.97 1.35 0.88
N GLU A 87 -11.86 0.67 1.18
CA GLU A 87 -11.68 -0.78 1.37
C GLU A 87 -12.19 -1.74 0.28
N ALA A 88 -11.52 -2.90 0.14
CA ALA A 88 -12.02 -4.11 -0.51
C ALA A 88 -12.87 -3.88 -1.78
N SER A 89 -12.31 -3.15 -2.75
CA SER A 89 -13.04 -2.70 -3.94
C SER A 89 -12.27 -3.09 -5.20
N LEU A 90 -13.01 -3.56 -6.20
CA LEU A 90 -12.55 -3.64 -7.58
C LEU A 90 -13.14 -2.46 -8.33
N ILE A 91 -12.28 -1.64 -8.91
CA ILE A 91 -12.67 -0.46 -9.68
C ILE A 91 -12.32 -0.74 -11.13
N GLU A 92 -13.34 -0.77 -11.97
CA GLU A 92 -13.21 -0.96 -13.40
C GLU A 92 -13.07 0.39 -14.12
N ASN A 93 -12.62 0.36 -15.38
CA ASN A 93 -12.48 1.54 -16.24
C ASN A 93 -11.60 2.64 -15.63
N THR A 94 -10.45 2.24 -15.10
CA THR A 94 -9.53 3.14 -14.37
C THR A 94 -8.49 3.83 -15.26
N GLN A 95 -8.74 3.96 -16.57
CA GLN A 95 -7.76 4.50 -17.53
C GLN A 95 -7.44 5.97 -17.30
N TRP A 96 -8.30 6.67 -16.56
CA TRP A 96 -8.11 8.06 -16.16
C TRP A 96 -7.13 8.24 -14.98
N VAL A 97 -6.77 7.16 -14.30
CA VAL A 97 -5.91 7.20 -13.10
C VAL A 97 -4.45 7.33 -13.50
N ASN A 98 -3.82 8.44 -13.11
CA ASN A 98 -2.41 8.71 -13.39
C ASN A 98 -1.51 8.57 -12.15
N SER A 99 -2.09 8.63 -10.95
CA SER A 99 -1.38 8.29 -9.72
C SER A 99 -2.33 7.75 -8.65
N ILE A 100 -1.76 7.00 -7.71
CA ILE A 100 -2.47 6.29 -6.64
C ILE A 100 -1.72 6.55 -5.35
N SER A 101 -2.41 7.05 -4.30
CA SER A 101 -1.83 7.11 -2.96
C SER A 101 -2.43 6.04 -2.05
N ILE A 102 -1.58 5.32 -1.33
CA ILE A 102 -1.96 4.23 -0.42
C ILE A 102 -1.33 4.49 0.94
N GLY A 103 -2.11 4.36 2.00
CA GLY A 103 -1.59 4.39 3.37
C GLY A 103 -2.40 5.29 4.30
N LYS A 104 -1.78 5.82 5.35
CA LYS A 104 -2.48 6.44 6.48
C LYS A 104 -3.40 7.58 6.05
N ALA A 105 -4.60 7.64 6.61
CA ALA A 105 -5.52 8.75 6.38
C ALA A 105 -5.02 10.03 7.06
N GLY A 106 -5.41 11.20 6.53
CA GLY A 106 -5.16 12.50 7.17
C GLY A 106 -3.73 13.03 7.13
N ILE A 107 -2.79 12.32 6.47
CA ILE A 107 -1.42 12.80 6.26
C ILE A 107 -1.14 12.99 4.76
N SER A 108 -0.12 13.80 4.47
CA SER A 108 0.41 13.97 3.11
C SER A 108 1.07 12.69 2.61
N SER A 109 1.01 12.48 1.29
CA SER A 109 1.74 11.39 0.64
C SER A 109 3.22 11.73 0.47
N ARG A 110 4.11 10.75 0.67
CA ARG A 110 5.52 10.78 0.21
C ARG A 110 5.59 10.28 -1.24
N GLY A 111 6.44 10.87 -2.08
CA GLY A 111 6.58 10.52 -3.50
C GLY A 111 6.24 11.69 -4.44
N PRO A 112 5.85 11.43 -5.71
CA PRO A 112 5.53 10.12 -6.27
C PRO A 112 6.74 9.18 -6.39
N ASP A 113 6.58 7.95 -5.89
CA ASP A 113 7.41 6.82 -6.25
C ASP A 113 6.97 6.35 -7.65
N GLY A 114 7.94 6.12 -8.53
CA GLY A 114 7.65 5.93 -9.95
C GLY A 114 7.50 7.24 -10.71
N CYS A 115 7.19 7.10 -12.00
CA CYS A 115 7.34 8.11 -13.04
C CYS A 115 8.66 8.92 -13.02
N SER A 116 9.68 8.32 -13.64
CA SER A 116 10.40 8.97 -14.73
C SER A 116 10.63 7.96 -15.85
N LYS A 117 10.18 8.27 -17.08
CA LYS A 117 10.86 7.81 -18.29
C LYS A 117 11.44 9.06 -18.94
N LEU A 118 12.67 9.43 -18.56
CA LEU A 118 13.50 10.16 -19.51
C LEU A 118 13.68 9.19 -20.68
N TYR A 119 13.30 9.67 -21.85
CA TYR A 119 13.35 8.98 -23.14
C TYR A 119 14.68 8.26 -23.35
#